data_AF-A0A4Q3Z1W3-F1
#
_entry.id   AF-A0A4Q3Z1W3-F1
#
_cell.length_a   1.000
_cell.length_b   1.000
_cell.length_c   1.000
_cell.angle_alpha   90.00
_cell.angle_beta   90.00
_cell.angle_gamma   90.00
#
_symmetry.space_group_name_H-M   'P 1'
#
loop_
_entity.id
_entity.type
_entity.pdbx_description
1 polymer ?
#
loop_
_entity_poly.entity_id
_entity_poly.type
_entity_poly.pdbx_seq_one_letter_code
_entity_poly.pdbx_strand_id
1 'polypeptide(L)' 'MTKRKQTKTDKVRAMLARPEGTSLEAICKSTGWQPHSARAVLSGLRKAGYTVKRQAAHEKGGPSLYRITAEPEASE' A
#
# COMPACT_ATOMS: atom_id res chain seq x y z
N MET A 1 13.60 -16.57 12.45
CA MET A 1 12.31 -15.82 12.53
C MET A 1 12.60 -14.35 12.79
N THR A 2 12.93 -13.57 11.76
CA THR A 2 13.18 -12.12 11.91
C THR A 2 11.83 -11.43 12.15
N LYS A 3 11.60 -11.04 13.40
CA LYS A 3 10.43 -10.26 13.83
C LYS A 3 10.35 -9.03 12.94
N ARG A 4 9.39 -9.00 12.01
CA ARG A 4 9.14 -7.85 11.13
C ARG A 4 8.89 -6.66 12.04
N LYS A 5 9.92 -5.81 12.18
CA LYS A 5 9.86 -4.56 12.93
C LYS A 5 8.58 -3.88 12.44
N GLN A 6 7.63 -3.59 13.33
CA GLN A 6 6.40 -2.88 12.97
C GLN A 6 6.82 -1.49 12.48
N THR A 7 7.07 -1.42 11.18
CA THR A 7 7.53 -0.21 10.51
C THR A 7 6.30 0.52 10.02
N LYS A 8 6.43 1.82 9.78
CA LYS A 8 5.37 2.61 9.12
C LYS A 8 4.86 1.94 7.83
N THR A 9 5.69 1.12 7.19
CA THR A 9 5.37 0.25 6.05
C THR A 9 4.30 -0.81 6.35
N ASP A 10 4.32 -1.42 7.54
CA ASP A 10 3.32 -2.40 7.97
C ASP A 10 1.94 -1.76 8.13
N LYS A 11 1.90 -0.54 8.69
CA LYS A 11 0.68 0.27 8.75
C LYS A 11 0.11 0.54 7.35
N VAL A 12 0.97 0.91 6.39
CA VAL A 12 0.55 1.12 5.00
C VAL A 12 0.06 -0.17 4.36
N ARG A 13 0.71 -1.31 4.61
CA ARG A 13 0.24 -2.62 4.15
C ARG A 13 -1.16 -2.94 4.68
N ALA A 14 -1.40 -2.75 5.98
CA ALA A 14 -2.71 -2.95 6.59
C ALA A 14 -3.78 -2.03 5.98
N MET A 15 -3.44 -0.77 5.69
CA MET A 15 -4.34 0.16 4.98
C MET A 15 -4.65 -0.31 3.56
N LEU A 16 -3.66 -0.82 2.83
CA LEU A 16 -3.81 -1.30 1.45
C LEU A 16 -4.52 -2.67 1.36
N ALA A 17 -4.44 -3.49 2.41
CA ALA A 17 -5.12 -4.78 2.50
C ALA A 17 -6.65 -4.62 2.70
N ARG A 18 -7.12 -3.43 3.11
CA ARG A 18 -8.54 -3.14 3.23
C ARG A 18 -9.24 -3.23 1.87
N PRO A 19 -10.51 -3.67 1.84
CA PRO A 19 -11.27 -3.81 0.60
C PRO A 19 -11.53 -2.47 -0.11
N GLU A 20 -11.60 -1.37 0.65
CA GLU A 20 -11.74 0.00 0.13
C GLU A 20 -10.47 0.52 -0.55
N GLY A 21 -9.31 -0.08 -0.24
CA GLY A 21 -8.01 0.47 -0.62
C GLY A 21 -7.70 1.80 0.07
N THR A 22 -6.61 2.44 -0.33
CA THR A 22 -6.22 3.77 0.17
C THR A 22 -5.54 4.59 -0.91
N SER A 23 -5.72 5.91 -0.89
CA SER A 23 -5.00 6.80 -1.79
C SER A 23 -3.56 7.03 -1.32
N LEU A 24 -2.70 7.46 -2.24
CA LEU A 24 -1.35 7.92 -1.92
C LEU A 24 -1.37 9.06 -0.90
N GLU A 25 -2.31 10.00 -1.03
CA GLU A 25 -2.45 11.11 -0.09
C GLU A 25 -2.85 10.66 1.31
N ALA A 26 -3.77 9.69 1.43
CA ALA A 26 -4.16 9.13 2.72
C ALA A 26 -2.99 8.39 3.39
N ILE A 27 -2.18 7.67 2.60
CA ILE A 27 -0.93 7.07 3.09
C ILE A 27 0.00 8.17 3.61
N CYS A 28 0.26 9.22 2.82
CA CYS A 28 1.11 10.33 3.20
C CYS A 28 0.62 11.02 4.47
N LYS A 29 -0.68 11.34 4.58
CA LYS A 29 -1.29 11.94 5.77
C LYS A 29 -1.17 11.05 7.00
N SER A 30 -1.41 9.74 6.87
CA SER A 30 -1.35 8.82 8.01
C SER A 30 0.07 8.47 8.47
N THR A 31 1.07 8.62 7.60
CA THR A 31 2.47 8.24 7.89
C THR A 31 3.41 9.44 8.07
N GLY A 32 2.98 10.61 7.61
CA GLY A 32 3.81 11.81 7.46
C GLY A 32 4.83 11.71 6.31
N TRP A 33 4.65 10.77 5.38
CA TRP A 33 5.57 10.58 4.27
C TRP A 33 5.29 11.49 3.09
N GLN A 34 6.34 11.78 2.33
CA GLN A 34 6.20 12.39 1.02
C GLN A 34 5.71 11.36 -0.01
N PRO A 35 5.07 11.81 -1.12
CA PRO A 35 4.52 10.93 -2.14
C PRO A 35 5.54 9.96 -2.75
N HIS A 36 6.80 10.37 -2.88
CA HIS A 36 7.85 9.50 -3.42
C HIS A 36 8.17 8.32 -2.48
N SER A 37 8.18 8.53 -1.16
CA SER A 37 8.41 7.46 -0.18
C SER A 37 7.26 6.46 -0.14
N ALA A 38 6.02 6.95 -0.21
CA ALA A 38 4.85 6.08 -0.31
C ALA A 38 4.89 5.25 -1.61
N ARG A 39 5.29 5.83 -2.75
CA ARG A 39 5.53 5.09 -4.00
C ARG A 39 6.65 4.06 -3.87
N ALA A 40 7.74 4.38 -3.15
CA ALA A 40 8.81 3.43 -2.90
C ALA A 40 8.30 2.20 -2.12
N VAL A 41 7.44 2.40 -1.12
CA VAL A 41 6.78 1.29 -0.40
C VAL A 41 5.87 0.47 -1.32
N LEU A 42 5.04 1.11 -2.14
CA LEU A 42 4.18 0.39 -3.10
C LEU A 42 5.00 -0.46 -4.07
N SER A 43 6.13 0.07 -4.54
CA SER A 43 7.08 -0.67 -5.39
C SER A 43 7.76 -1.81 -4.62
N GLY A 44 8.15 -1.57 -3.37
CA GLY A 44 8.70 -2.61 -2.48
C GLY A 44 7.73 -3.75 -2.22
N LEU A 45 6.44 -3.45 -2.02
CA LEU A 45 5.39 -4.45 -1.88
C LEU A 45 5.23 -5.29 -3.16
N ARG A 46 5.23 -4.66 -4.34
CA ARG A 46 5.20 -5.39 -5.61
C ARG A 46 6.39 -6.32 -5.77
N LYS A 47 7.60 -5.86 -5.41
CA LYS A 47 8.81 -6.70 -5.42
C LYS A 47 8.76 -7.85 -4.42
N ALA A 48 8.10 -7.64 -3.28
CA ALA A 48 7.88 -8.69 -2.27
C ALA A 48 6.77 -9.68 -2.67
N GLY A 49 6.20 -9.57 -3.88
CA GLY A 49 5.18 -10.47 -4.42
C GLY A 49 3.73 -10.08 -4.12
N TYR A 50 3.49 -8.90 -3.53
CA TYR A 50 2.13 -8.38 -3.34
C TYR A 50 1.58 -7.82 -4.65
N THR A 51 0.37 -8.21 -5.02
CA THR A 51 -0.34 -7.61 -6.15
C THR A 51 -1.07 -6.37 -5.71
N VAL A 52 -0.48 -5.20 -6.00
CA VAL A 52 -1.10 -3.89 -5.73
C VAL A 52 -1.79 -3.36 -6.98
N LYS A 53 -3.14 -3.42 -6.99
CA LYS A 53 -3.97 -2.79 -8.02
C LYS A 53 -4.16 -1.31 -7.73
N ARG A 54 -4.16 -0.52 -8.81
CA ARG A 54 -4.54 0.89 -8.81
C ARG A 54 -5.95 0.98 -9.38
N GLN A 55 -6.88 1.52 -8.62
CA GLN A 55 -8.20 1.89 -9.08
C GLN A 55 -8.28 3.40 -9.25
N ALA A 56 -8.85 3.84 -10.37
CA ALA A 56 -9.27 5.22 -10.49
C ALA A 56 -10.36 5.49 -9.45
N ALA A 57 -10.38 6.70 -8.88
CA ALA A 57 -11.50 7.12 -8.07
C ALA A 57 -12.78 7.03 -8.91
N HIS A 58 -13.89 6.70 -8.26
CA HIS A 58 -15.21 6.67 -8.88
C HIS A 58 -15.60 8.05 -9.44
N GLU A 59 -15.03 9.11 -8.87
CA GLU A 59 -15.23 10.50 -9.28
C GLU A 59 -14.17 10.93 -10.31
N LYS A 60 -14.61 11.62 -11.38
CA LYS A 60 -13.72 12.17 -12.41
C LYS A 60 -12.73 13.16 -11.76
N GLY A 61 -11.45 12.78 -11.75
CA GLY A 61 -10.36 13.60 -11.19
C GLY A 61 -9.98 13.28 -9.74
N GLY A 62 -10.62 12.30 -9.10
CA GLY A 62 -10.27 11.90 -7.74
C GLY A 62 -8.93 11.18 -7.61
N PRO A 63 -8.34 11.15 -6.40
CA PRO A 63 -7.04 10.54 -6.17
C PRO A 63 -7.09 9.03 -6.43
N SER A 64 -6.05 8.50 -7.07
CA SER A 64 -5.98 7.06 -7.34
C SER A 64 -5.91 6.26 -6.05
N LEU A 65 -6.79 5.27 -5.93
CA LEU A 65 -6.82 4.32 -4.83
C LEU A 65 -5.92 3.14 -5.15
N TYR A 66 -5.16 2.68 -4.16
CA TYR A 66 -4.30 1.51 -4.24
C TYR A 66 -4.85 0.45 -3.29
N ARG A 67 -4.88 -0.80 -3.75
CA ARG A 67 -5.36 -1.94 -2.97
C ARG A 67 -4.49 -3.17 -3.24
N ILE A 68 -4.19 -3.93 -2.20
CA ILE A 68 -3.60 -5.26 -2.32
C ILE A 68 -4.73 -6.24 -2.65
N THR A 69 -4.64 -6.90 -3.80
CA THR A 69 -5.62 -7.91 -4.25
C THR A 69 -5.09 -9.33 -4.20
N ALA A 70 -3.77 -9.50 -4.11
CA ALA A 70 -3.16 -10.76 -3.79
C ALA A 70 -1.98 -10.49 -2.85
N GLU A 71 -1.94 -11.24 -1.76
CA GLU A 71 -0.74 -11.34 -0.95
C GLU A 71 0.18 -12.35 -1.64
N PRO A 72 1.52 -12.19 -1.55
CA PRO A 72 2.39 -13.28 -1.93
C PRO A 72 1.95 -14.48 -1.11
N GLU A 73 1.69 -15.61 -1.78
CA GLU A 73 1.69 -16.90 -1.09
C GLU A 73 2.99 -16.91 -0.28
N ALA A 74 2.85 -16.75 1.03
CA ALA A 74 3.96 -16.88 1.93
C ALA A 74 4.28 -18.37 1.88
N SER A 75 5.21 -18.74 0.99
CA SER A 75 5.82 -20.06 1.05
C SER A 75 6.34 -20.22 2.48
N GLU A 76 5.74 -21.20 3.14
CA GLU A 76 5.95 -21.66 4.51
C GLU A 76 7.41 -21.98 4.82
#